data_AF-A0A0D2LZQ7-F1
#
_entry.id   AF-A0A0D2LZQ7-F1
#
_cell.length_a   1.000
_cell.length_b   1.000
_cell.length_c   1.000
_cell.angle_alpha   90.00
_cell.angle_beta   90.00
_cell.angle_gamma   90.00
#
_symmetry.space_group_name_H-M   'P 1'
#
loop_
_entity.id
_entity.type
_entity.pdbx_description
1 polymer ?
#
loop_
_entity_poly.entity_id
_entity_poly.type
_entity_poly.pdbx_seq_one_letter_code
_entity_poly.pdbx_strand_id
1 'polypeptide(L)'
;MLIMAAGFVLPALSAYAGPIALGGTLFYILSFAIGAGPVSGLIVPELNDACVRGLQRGAAVLQQGRKASNAVSAAMVTHWVCNVAIGQNFMAWVDRFGLSAVYTGFALASLIGAAYIQANVPETKGKSFGEIQKELNA
;
A
#
# COMPACT_ATOMS: atom_id res chain seq x y z
N MET A 1 5.73 -5.49 12.58
CA MET A 1 4.58 -6.29 13.05
C MET A 1 5.00 -7.68 13.56
N LEU A 2 5.84 -8.47 12.87
CA LEU A 2 6.28 -9.81 13.35
C LEU A 2 6.97 -9.81 14.72
N ILE A 3 7.90 -8.88 14.95
CA ILE A 3 8.60 -8.78 16.25
C ILE A 3 7.61 -8.45 17.38
N MET A 4 6.60 -7.61 17.09
CA MET A 4 5.53 -7.33 18.05
C MET A 4 4.70 -8.58 18.33
N ALA A 5 4.32 -9.34 17.29
CA ALA A 5 3.60 -10.60 17.44
C ALA A 5 4.38 -11.62 18.29
N ALA A 6 5.71 -11.70 18.10
CA ALA A 6 6.59 -12.56 18.88
C ALA A 6 6.70 -12.12 20.35
N GLY A 7 6.70 -10.81 20.61
CA GLY A 7 6.71 -10.24 21.96
C GLY A 7 5.50 -10.63 22.83
N PHE A 8 4.36 -10.93 22.19
CA PHE A 8 3.14 -11.39 22.89
C PHE A 8 3.05 -12.91 23.09
N VAL A 9 3.91 -13.69 22.44
CA VAL A 9 3.84 -15.17 22.46
C VAL A 9 5.03 -15.79 23.20
N LEU A 10 6.22 -15.21 23.07
CA LEU A 10 7.43 -15.78 23.66
C LEU A 10 7.55 -15.38 25.14
N PRO A 11 7.58 -16.35 26.09
CA PRO A 11 7.68 -16.05 27.51
C PRO A 11 8.92 -15.20 27.86
N ALA A 12 10.03 -15.42 27.16
CA ALA A 12 11.28 -14.67 27.34
C ALA A 12 11.16 -13.17 27.01
N LEU A 13 10.21 -12.78 26.15
CA LEU A 13 10.01 -11.39 25.73
C LEU A 13 8.84 -10.71 26.47
N SER A 14 8.10 -11.44 27.31
CA SER A 14 6.93 -10.94 28.03
C SER A 14 7.22 -9.70 28.87
N ALA A 15 8.37 -9.64 29.54
CA ALA A 15 8.81 -8.48 30.33
C ALA A 15 9.06 -7.22 29.48
N TYR A 16 9.30 -7.38 28.17
CA TYR A 16 9.59 -6.30 27.23
C TYR A 16 8.46 -6.05 26.23
N ALA A 17 7.31 -6.71 26.37
CA ALA A 17 6.21 -6.62 25.42
C ALA A 17 5.72 -5.17 25.20
N GLY A 18 5.63 -4.38 26.28
CA GLY A 18 5.26 -2.96 26.20
C GLY A 18 6.23 -2.11 25.36
N PRO A 19 7.53 -2.06 25.71
CA PRO A 19 8.54 -1.37 24.91
C PRO A 19 8.64 -1.87 23.46
N ILE A 20 8.53 -3.18 23.23
CA ILE A 20 8.55 -3.78 21.89
C ILE A 20 7.34 -3.31 21.07
N ALA A 21 6.15 -3.27 21.67
CA ALA A 21 4.94 -2.80 20.99
C ALA A 21 5.05 -1.30 20.63
N LEU A 22 5.53 -0.47 21.55
CA LEU A 22 5.73 0.96 21.30
C LEU A 22 6.76 1.20 20.19
N GLY A 23 7.97 0.66 20.35
CA GLY A 23 9.05 0.84 19.37
C GLY A 23 8.69 0.27 18.00
N GLY A 24 8.05 -0.90 17.97
CA GLY A 24 7.57 -1.52 16.75
C GLY A 24 6.48 -0.71 16.04
N THR A 25 5.58 -0.07 16.80
CA THR A 25 4.53 0.80 16.25
C THR A 25 5.14 2.06 15.65
N LEU A 26 6.06 2.72 16.36
CA LEU A 26 6.75 3.91 15.84
C LEU A 26 7.53 3.61 14.56
N PHE A 27 8.29 2.51 14.55
CA PHE A 27 9.03 2.10 13.35
C PHE A 27 8.12 1.76 12.17
N TYR A 28 6.98 1.11 12.44
CA TYR A 28 5.96 0.84 11.43
C TYR A 28 5.40 2.13 10.83
N ILE A 29 5.02 3.10 11.68
CA ILE A 29 4.49 4.40 11.23
C ILE A 29 5.52 5.13 10.37
N LEU A 30 6.79 5.19 10.81
CA LEU A 30 7.86 5.83 10.06
C LEU A 30 8.08 5.18 8.70
N SER A 31 8.14 3.84 8.66
CA SER A 31 8.33 3.08 7.42
C SER A 31 7.17 3.31 6.43
N PHE A 32 5.94 3.38 6.94
CA PHE A 32 4.77 3.69 6.13
C PHE A 32 4.82 5.12 5.58
N ALA A 33 5.17 6.10 6.44
CA ALA A 33 5.16 7.51 6.08
C ALA A 33 6.17 7.89 5.00
N ILE A 34 7.31 7.21 4.89
CA ILE A 34 8.32 7.46 3.85
C ILE A 34 8.07 6.69 2.54
N GLY A 35 7.22 5.67 2.56
CA GLY A 35 7.03 4.72 1.46
C GLY A 35 5.58 4.60 1.05
N ALA A 36 4.93 3.52 1.48
CA ALA A 36 3.59 3.13 1.03
C ALA A 36 2.51 4.21 1.26
N GLY A 37 2.68 5.10 2.23
CA GLY A 37 1.79 6.23 2.46
C GLY A 37 1.75 7.20 1.27
N PRO A 38 2.79 8.02 1.05
CA PRO A 38 2.80 8.99 -0.03
C PRO A 38 2.91 8.37 -1.43
N VAL A 39 3.71 7.29 -1.59
CA VAL A 39 4.03 6.74 -2.92
C VAL A 39 2.82 6.10 -3.60
N SER A 40 1.93 5.45 -2.83
CA SER A 40 0.73 4.84 -3.42
C SER A 40 -0.22 5.86 -4.06
N GLY A 41 -0.25 7.09 -3.55
CA GLY A 41 -1.03 8.18 -4.14
C GLY A 41 -0.41 8.77 -5.41
N LEU A 42 0.93 8.71 -5.53
CA LEU A 42 1.66 9.25 -6.68
C LEU A 42 1.72 8.27 -7.85
N ILE A 43 1.87 6.98 -7.56
CA ILE A 43 2.18 5.99 -8.60
C ILE A 43 0.99 5.69 -9.52
N VAL A 44 -0.25 5.76 -9.01
CA VAL A 44 -1.46 5.49 -9.81
C VAL A 44 -1.61 6.44 -11.01
N PRO A 45 -1.51 7.78 -10.85
CA PRO A 45 -1.53 8.71 -11.97
C PRO A 45 -0.24 8.70 -12.81
N GLU A 46 0.89 8.23 -12.27
CA GLU A 46 2.13 8.07 -13.05
C GLU A 46 2.09 6.84 -13.98
N LEU A 47 1.48 5.73 -13.52
CA LEU A 47 1.29 4.51 -14.31
C LEU A 47 0.18 4.63 -15.35
N ASN A 48 -0.88 5.37 -15.03
CA ASN A 48 -2.00 5.57 -15.92
C ASN A 48 -1.88 6.97 -16.49
N ASP A 49 -1.41 7.11 -17.75
CA ASP A 49 -1.28 8.36 -18.51
C ASP A 49 -2.28 9.43 -18.07
N ALA A 50 -1.93 10.20 -17.03
CA ALA A 50 -2.75 11.27 -16.54
C ALA A 50 -2.51 12.42 -17.51
N CYS A 51 -3.21 12.36 -18.64
CA CYS A 51 -3.33 13.43 -19.60
C CYS A 51 -4.06 14.61 -18.93
N VAL A 52 -3.40 15.31 -18.02
CA VAL A 52 -3.82 16.63 -17.55
C VAL A 52 -2.59 17.46 -17.16
N ARG A 53 -1.89 17.98 -18.16
CA ARG A 53 -1.40 19.36 -18.10
C ARG A 53 -2.02 20.16 -19.26
N GLY A 54 -3.33 20.41 -19.12
CA GLY A 54 -3.96 21.68 -19.47
C GLY A 54 -4.02 22.20 -20.91
N LEU A 55 -3.38 21.62 -21.92
CA LEU A 55 -3.41 22.25 -23.25
C LEU A 55 -3.17 21.23 -24.37
N GLN A 56 -4.09 21.22 -25.33
CA GLN A 56 -4.02 20.62 -26.68
C GLN A 56 -4.58 19.18 -26.89
N ARG A 57 -5.49 19.12 -27.89
CA ARG A 57 -5.71 18.03 -28.90
C ARG A 57 -6.80 16.97 -28.64
N GLY A 58 -7.77 16.90 -29.57
CA GLY A 58 -8.26 15.67 -30.26
C GLY A 58 -9.09 14.61 -29.51
N ALA A 59 -10.00 13.95 -30.24
CA ALA A 59 -10.88 12.88 -29.72
C ALA A 59 -10.15 11.62 -29.20
N ALA A 60 -8.97 11.29 -29.73
CA ALA A 60 -8.16 10.16 -29.26
C ALA A 60 -7.52 10.40 -27.87
N VAL A 61 -7.24 11.66 -27.52
CA VAL A 61 -6.66 12.05 -26.23
C VAL A 61 -7.72 12.04 -25.12
N LEU A 62 -8.98 12.36 -25.46
CA LEU A 62 -10.11 12.27 -24.53
C LEU A 62 -10.35 10.86 -24.00
N GLN A 63 -10.06 9.84 -24.82
CA GLN A 63 -10.23 8.43 -24.42
C GLN A 63 -9.13 7.96 -23.46
N GLN A 64 -7.90 8.47 -23.60
CA GLN A 64 -6.78 8.20 -22.69
C GLN A 64 -7.03 8.81 -21.31
N GLY A 65 -7.44 10.08 -21.24
CA GLY A 65 -7.71 10.78 -19.98
C GLY A 65 -8.82 10.13 -19.14
N ARG A 66 -9.84 9.55 -19.79
CA ARG A 66 -10.94 8.83 -19.11
C ARG A 66 -10.47 7.52 -18.46
N LYS A 67 -9.48 6.82 -19.03
CA LYS A 67 -8.94 5.59 -18.42
C LYS A 67 -8.13 5.89 -17.17
N ALA A 68 -7.33 6.96 -17.18
CA ALA A 68 -6.57 7.39 -16.02
C ALA A 68 -7.46 7.84 -14.85
N SER A 69 -8.53 8.61 -15.11
CA SER A 69 -9.49 8.99 -14.07
C SER A 69 -10.19 7.77 -13.45
N ASN A 70 -10.50 6.75 -14.26
CA ASN A 70 -11.12 5.52 -13.78
C ASN A 70 -10.16 4.72 -12.89
N ALA A 71 -8.87 4.66 -13.24
CA ALA A 71 -7.87 3.97 -12.44
C ALA A 71 -7.64 4.64 -11.07
N VAL A 72 -7.52 5.97 -11.04
CA VAL A 72 -7.40 6.75 -9.79
C VAL A 72 -8.65 6.56 -8.92
N SER A 73 -9.84 6.62 -9.51
CA SER A 73 -11.09 6.40 -8.78
C SER A 73 -11.18 4.96 -8.23
N ALA A 74 -10.84 3.95 -9.04
CA ALA A 74 -10.85 2.55 -8.60
C ALA A 74 -9.84 2.31 -7.48
N ALA A 75 -8.63 2.89 -7.56
CA ALA A 75 -7.63 2.80 -6.51
C ALA A 75 -8.15 3.45 -5.20
N MET A 76 -8.76 4.63 -5.28
CA MET A 76 -9.32 5.33 -4.13
C MET A 76 -10.48 4.57 -3.49
N VAL A 77 -11.41 4.04 -4.30
CA VAL A 77 -12.52 3.22 -3.80
C VAL A 77 -11.98 1.96 -3.13
N THR A 78 -11.04 1.26 -3.77
CA THR A 78 -10.41 0.06 -3.20
C THR A 78 -9.73 0.37 -1.87
N HIS A 79 -8.98 1.49 -1.79
CA HIS A 79 -8.36 1.95 -0.55
C HIS A 79 -9.39 2.15 0.56
N TRP A 80 -10.48 2.87 0.29
CA TRP A 80 -11.50 3.14 1.30
C TRP A 80 -12.27 1.90 1.72
N VAL A 81 -12.61 1.01 0.79
CA VAL A 81 -13.27 -0.26 1.09
C VAL A 81 -12.39 -1.12 2.01
N CYS A 82 -11.10 -1.27 1.67
CA CYS A 82 -10.16 -2.00 2.51
C CYS A 82 -9.98 -1.34 3.88
N ASN A 83 -9.88 -0.01 3.94
CA ASN A 83 -9.75 0.74 5.18
C ASN A 83 -10.97 0.53 6.10
N VAL A 84 -12.19 0.63 5.56
CA VAL A 84 -13.43 0.37 6.30
C VAL A 84 -13.48 -1.09 6.77
N ALA A 85 -13.17 -2.04 5.89
CA ALA A 85 -13.19 -3.46 6.25
C ALA A 85 -12.22 -3.76 7.40
N ILE A 86 -10.97 -3.27 7.34
CA ILE A 86 -10.00 -3.46 8.42
C ILE A 86 -10.44 -2.72 9.69
N GLY A 87 -10.82 -1.44 9.58
CA GLY A 87 -11.20 -0.62 10.73
C GLY A 87 -12.40 -1.15 11.52
N GLN A 88 -13.40 -1.70 10.82
CA GLN A 88 -14.60 -2.27 11.45
C GLN A 88 -14.35 -3.66 12.05
N ASN A 89 -13.53 -4.48 11.41
CA ASN A 89 -13.34 -5.88 11.82
C ASN A 89 -12.14 -6.11 12.75
N PHE A 90 -11.26 -5.12 12.95
CA PHE A 90 -10.01 -5.32 13.68
C PHE A 90 -10.23 -5.85 15.11
N MET A 91 -11.12 -5.24 15.90
CA MET A 91 -11.43 -5.73 17.26
C MET A 91 -12.03 -7.15 17.23
N ALA A 92 -12.99 -7.41 16.33
CA ALA A 92 -13.59 -8.73 16.18
C ALA A 92 -12.56 -9.82 15.80
N TRP A 93 -11.58 -9.49 14.95
CA TRP A 93 -10.49 -10.40 14.61
C TRP A 93 -9.53 -10.62 15.77
N VAL A 94 -9.21 -9.58 16.54
CA VAL A 94 -8.36 -9.70 17.72
C VAL A 94 -9.04 -10.58 18.78
N ASP A 95 -10.35 -10.40 19.01
CA ASP A 95 -11.11 -11.22 19.95
C ASP A 95 -11.19 -12.68 19.51
N ARG A 96 -11.32 -12.92 18.20
CA ARG A 96 -11.49 -14.27 17.64
C ARG A 96 -10.18 -15.04 17.49
N PHE A 97 -9.11 -14.38 17.05
CA PHE A 97 -7.85 -15.02 16.64
C PHE A 97 -6.66 -14.64 17.53
N GLY A 98 -6.80 -13.63 18.38
CA GLY A 98 -5.73 -13.07 19.18
C GLY A 98 -4.87 -12.06 18.41
N LEU A 99 -4.28 -11.13 19.16
CA LEU A 99 -3.48 -10.02 18.61
C LEU A 99 -2.28 -10.50 17.80
N SER A 100 -1.60 -11.55 18.26
CA SER A 100 -0.40 -12.09 17.58
C SER A 100 -0.72 -12.65 16.19
N ALA A 101 -1.84 -13.36 16.05
CA ALA A 101 -2.28 -13.89 14.75
C ALA A 101 -2.63 -12.76 13.77
N VAL A 102 -3.37 -11.74 14.23
CA VAL A 102 -3.72 -10.56 13.42
C VAL A 102 -2.47 -9.80 12.97
N TYR A 103 -1.51 -9.56 13.87
CA TYR A 103 -0.25 -8.89 13.54
C TYR A 103 0.61 -9.70 12.57
N THR A 104 0.58 -11.03 12.68
CA THR A 104 1.25 -11.92 11.73
C THR A 104 0.59 -11.83 10.36
N GLY A 105 -0.75 -11.83 10.30
CA GLY A 105 -1.51 -11.63 9.07
C GLY A 105 -1.16 -10.32 8.35
N PHE A 106 -1.11 -9.20 9.07
CA PHE A 106 -0.70 -7.91 8.49
C PHE A 106 0.76 -7.90 8.01
N ALA A 107 1.66 -8.58 8.73
CA ALA A 107 3.04 -8.72 8.27
C ALA A 107 3.13 -9.51 6.96
N LEU A 108 2.42 -10.64 6.86
CA LEU A 108 2.39 -11.44 5.63
C LEU A 108 1.78 -10.66 4.47
N ALA A 109 0.67 -9.96 4.69
CA ALA A 109 0.06 -9.10 3.68
C ALA A 109 1.03 -8.02 3.17
N SER A 110 1.83 -7.44 4.07
CA SER A 110 2.85 -6.44 3.72
C SER A 110 3.98 -7.05 2.87
N LEU A 111 4.42 -8.26 3.19
CA LEU A 111 5.44 -8.98 2.40
C LEU A 111 4.92 -9.37 1.01
N ILE A 112 3.68 -9.86 0.93
CA ILE A 112 3.02 -10.18 -0.35
C ILE A 112 2.89 -8.91 -1.20
N GLY A 113 2.46 -7.80 -0.60
CA GLY A 113 2.37 -6.51 -1.28
C GLY A 113 3.72 -6.03 -1.80
N ALA A 114 4.77 -6.10 -0.98
CA ALA A 114 6.12 -5.74 -1.39
C ALA A 114 6.63 -6.61 -2.55
N ALA A 115 6.42 -7.94 -2.48
CA ALA A 115 6.79 -8.86 -3.55
C ALA A 115 6.02 -8.57 -4.85
N TYR A 116 4.71 -8.28 -4.75
CA TYR A 116 3.89 -7.92 -5.90
C TYR A 116 4.39 -6.63 -6.57
N ILE A 117 4.65 -5.58 -5.78
CA ILE A 117 5.16 -4.30 -6.28
C ILE A 117 6.52 -4.52 -6.97
N GLN A 118 7.43 -5.25 -6.32
CA GLN A 118 8.76 -5.53 -6.87
C GLN A 118 8.71 -6.28 -8.21
N ALA A 119 7.71 -7.13 -8.42
CA ALA A 119 7.58 -7.94 -9.62
C ALA A 119 6.75 -7.29 -10.75
N ASN A 120 5.76 -6.44 -10.42
CA ASN A 120 4.76 -5.97 -11.39
C ASN A 120 4.74 -4.46 -11.60
N VAL A 121 5.39 -3.68 -10.74
CA VAL A 121 5.32 -2.21 -10.79
C VAL A 121 6.67 -1.66 -11.26
N PRO A 122 6.74 -1.04 -12.46
CA PRO A 122 7.97 -0.45 -12.96
C PRO A 122 8.34 0.80 -12.17
N GLU A 123 9.64 1.11 -12.10
CA GLU A 123 10.14 2.36 -11.54
C GLU A 123 9.70 3.53 -12.42
N THR A 124 9.00 4.52 -11.84
CA THR A 124 8.46 5.70 -12.54
C THR A 124 9.37 6.92 -12.41
N LYS A 125 10.27 6.94 -11.41
CA LYS A 125 11.10 8.10 -11.10
C LYS A 125 12.05 8.46 -12.24
N GLY A 126 11.90 9.69 -12.74
CA GLY A 126 12.78 10.25 -13.77
C GLY A 126 12.56 9.68 -15.17
N LYS A 127 11.51 8.88 -15.39
CA LYS A 127 11.17 8.32 -16.70
C LYS A 127 10.04 9.09 -17.38
N SER A 128 10.02 9.04 -18.71
CA SER A 128 8.89 9.52 -19.49
C SER A 128 7.73 8.53 -19.48
N PHE A 129 6.52 9.01 -19.72
CA PHE A 129 5.32 8.15 -19.81
C PHE A 129 5.45 7.03 -20.85
N GLY A 130 6.10 7.31 -21.98
CA GLY A 130 6.32 6.30 -23.02
C GLY A 130 7.24 5.16 -22.57
N GLU A 131 8.27 5.48 -21.76
CA GLU A 131 9.16 4.47 -21.18
C GLU A 131 8.43 3.64 -20.13
N ILE A 132 7.65 4.28 -19.25
CA ILE A 132 6.83 3.59 -18.23
C ILE A 132 5.84 2.63 -18.88
N GLN A 133 5.13 3.08 -19.93
CA GLN A 133 4.14 2.25 -20.62
C GLN A 133 4.78 1.07 -21.37
N LYS A 134 6.00 1.24 -21.88
CA LYS A 134 6.77 0.15 -22.50
C LYS A 134 7.17 -0.90 -21.47
N GLU A 135 7.65 -0.49 -20.30
CA GLU A 135 8.01 -1.40 -19.22
C GLU A 135 6.80 -2.10 -18.60
N LEU A 136 5.66 -1.41 -18.50
CA LEU A 136 4.41 -2.00 -18.00
C LEU A 136 3.83 -3.08 -18.92
N ASN A 137 4.12 -3.00 -20.22
CA ASN A 137 3.64 -3.95 -21.24
C ASN A 137 4.70 -4.98 -21.67
N ALA A 138 5.89 -4.96 -21.06
CA ALA A 138 6.99 -5.89 -21.34
C ALA A 138 6.82 -7.19 -20.57
#